data_AF-A0A2H0RMV9-F1
#
_entry.id   AF-A0A2H0RMV9-F1
#
_cell.length_a   1.000
_cell.length_b   1.000
_cell.length_c   1.000
_cell.angle_alpha   90.00
_cell.angle_beta   90.00
_cell.angle_gamma   90.00
#
_symmetry.space_group_name_H-M   'P 1'
#
loop_
_entity.id
_entity.type
_entity.pdbx_description
1 polymer ?
#
loop_
_entity_poly.entity_id
_entity_poly.type
_entity_poly.pdbx_seq_one_letter_code
_entity_poly.pdbx_strand_id
1 'polypeptide(L)'
;MGIYLTILLLAACGFSISFYIRYTKTKARPLVCPLKGNCHAVTGSSFSKFLGIPVEFLGMLYYGILVAGYGVALTIPPGVNRVTSTLLILTTIGFLFSLYLTFIQVITLRKFCTWCLISAAITTTSFFLALFTGTSVAIPYLQLLFPIFSILSYVSLGVCIGGATISFALFFQFLRDFRISNDEAESLKNIFELIWMGFVILLVSNAAIFLAFTSTYNQDPIFITKGATFIVLLISGWFLNFHIAPRLFDISFRNNQKQKLSTFRSLRRWAFTVGSAWIVSWYAVLLLTIAPAVIVDLWELLTYYLALLLVGGIVSQFIEQHYAK
;
A
#
# COMPACT_ATOMS: atom_id res chain seq x y z
N MET A 1 20.29 -7.76 17.80
CA MET A 1 19.40 -8.85 18.31
C MET A 1 17.91 -8.54 18.13
N GLY A 2 17.40 -7.36 18.53
CA GLY A 2 15.97 -7.03 18.41
C GLY A 2 15.37 -7.24 17.01
N ILE A 3 16.05 -6.76 15.94
CA ILE A 3 15.55 -6.89 14.56
C ILE A 3 15.42 -8.36 14.11
N TYR A 4 16.37 -9.23 14.48
CA TYR A 4 16.31 -10.66 14.15
C TYR A 4 15.11 -11.35 14.80
N LEU A 5 14.81 -11.00 16.05
CA LEU A 5 13.62 -11.51 16.74
C LEU A 5 12.34 -11.04 16.04
N THR A 6 12.28 -9.78 15.62
CA THR A 6 11.12 -9.25 14.87
C THR A 6 10.92 -10.00 13.55
N ILE A 7 11.99 -10.22 12.77
CA ILE A 7 11.90 -10.99 11.51
C ILE A 7 11.44 -12.43 11.77
N LEU A 8 11.95 -13.06 12.84
CA LEU A 8 11.55 -14.42 13.22
C LEU A 8 10.06 -14.49 13.54
N LEU A 9 9.53 -13.54 14.32
CA LEU A 9 8.10 -13.47 14.64
C LEU A 9 7.25 -13.23 13.38
N LEU A 10 7.68 -12.34 12.50
CA LEU A 10 7.01 -12.10 11.22
C LEU A 10 6.98 -13.35 10.35
N ALA A 11 8.11 -14.05 10.23
CA ALA A 11 8.21 -15.28 9.46
C ALA A 11 7.33 -16.40 10.07
N ALA A 12 7.25 -16.50 11.39
CA ALA A 12 6.34 -17.44 12.06
C ALA A 12 4.87 -17.15 11.72
N CYS A 13 4.47 -15.87 11.76
CA CYS A 13 3.12 -15.46 11.32
C CYS A 13 2.88 -15.80 9.84
N GLY A 14 3.85 -15.55 8.95
CA GLY A 14 3.77 -15.90 7.53
C GLY A 14 3.63 -17.41 7.28
N PHE A 15 4.34 -18.22 8.07
CA PHE A 15 4.22 -19.67 8.05
C PHE A 15 2.81 -20.11 8.44
N SER A 16 2.26 -19.56 9.53
CA SER A 16 0.89 -19.85 9.97
C SER A 16 -0.15 -19.51 8.91
N ILE A 17 0.01 -18.39 8.19
CA ILE A 17 -0.89 -18.02 7.08
C ILE A 17 -0.81 -19.05 5.95
N SER A 18 0.40 -19.43 5.55
CA SER A 18 0.62 -20.39 4.47
C SER A 18 0.04 -21.77 4.83
N PHE A 19 0.23 -22.19 6.08
CA PHE A 19 -0.34 -23.42 6.63
C PHE A 19 -1.87 -23.38 6.66
N TYR A 20 -2.46 -22.27 7.11
CA TYR A 20 -3.91 -22.08 7.14
C TYR A 20 -4.54 -22.18 5.74
N ILE A 21 -3.94 -21.53 4.73
CA ILE A 21 -4.40 -21.62 3.34
C ILE A 21 -4.33 -23.07 2.85
N ARG A 22 -3.21 -23.76 3.10
CA ARG A 22 -3.03 -25.16 2.72
C ARG A 22 -4.07 -26.05 3.35
N TYR A 23 -4.23 -25.97 4.68
CA TYR A 23 -5.20 -26.78 5.43
C TYR A 23 -6.63 -26.59 4.92
N THR A 24 -7.02 -25.34 4.68
CA THR A 24 -8.37 -25.00 4.20
C THR A 24 -8.60 -25.51 2.77
N LYS A 25 -7.60 -25.39 1.89
CA LYS A 25 -7.65 -25.88 0.51
C LYS A 25 -7.72 -27.41 0.44
N THR A 26 -6.96 -28.12 1.29
CA THR A 26 -7.00 -29.59 1.36
C THR A 26 -8.35 -30.11 1.88
N LYS A 27 -9.04 -29.34 2.73
CA LYS A 27 -10.38 -29.69 3.25
C LYS A 27 -11.54 -29.21 2.36
N ALA A 28 -11.27 -28.62 1.19
CA ALA A 28 -12.26 -28.06 0.27
C ALA A 28 -13.27 -27.11 0.96
N ARG A 29 -12.82 -26.38 1.99
CA ARG A 29 -13.66 -25.41 2.71
C ARG A 29 -13.54 -24.02 2.07
N PRO A 30 -14.60 -23.21 2.05
CA PRO A 30 -14.50 -21.83 1.61
C PRO A 30 -13.57 -21.04 2.52
N LEU A 31 -12.62 -20.33 1.93
CA LEU A 31 -11.72 -19.42 2.65
C LEU A 31 -12.50 -18.22 3.16
N VAL A 32 -12.39 -17.95 4.46
CA VAL A 32 -12.97 -16.74 5.05
C VAL A 32 -12.08 -15.56 4.70
N CYS A 33 -12.63 -14.58 3.97
CA CYS A 33 -11.94 -13.32 3.66
C CYS A 33 -12.42 -12.20 4.59
N PRO A 34 -11.56 -11.63 5.44
CA PRO A 34 -11.93 -10.54 6.34
C PRO A 34 -12.45 -9.29 5.60
N LEU A 35 -11.93 -9.00 4.41
CA LEU A 35 -12.26 -7.81 3.62
C LEU A 35 -13.42 -8.03 2.61
N LYS A 36 -14.20 -9.11 2.75
CA LYS A 36 -15.23 -9.51 1.77
C LYS A 36 -14.71 -9.66 0.33
N GLY A 37 -13.43 -10.02 0.19
CA GLY A 37 -12.80 -10.32 -1.10
C GLY A 37 -13.08 -11.76 -1.58
N ASN A 38 -12.56 -12.11 -2.76
CA ASN A 38 -12.73 -13.42 -3.38
C ASN A 38 -11.46 -14.29 -3.25
N CYS A 39 -11.00 -14.55 -2.02
CA CYS A 39 -9.78 -15.32 -1.76
C CYS A 39 -9.84 -16.72 -2.39
N HIS A 40 -11.01 -17.38 -2.34
CA HIS A 40 -11.19 -18.70 -2.95
C HIS A 40 -10.92 -18.70 -4.46
N ALA A 41 -11.34 -17.65 -5.17
CA ALA A 41 -11.07 -17.53 -6.60
C ALA A 41 -9.59 -17.33 -6.90
N VAL A 42 -8.86 -16.60 -6.04
CA VAL A 42 -7.42 -16.38 -6.19
C VAL A 42 -6.64 -17.64 -5.88
N THR A 43 -6.90 -18.29 -4.74
CA THR A 43 -6.18 -19.50 -4.30
C THR A 43 -6.54 -20.75 -5.10
N GLY A 44 -7.66 -20.72 -5.82
CA GLY A 44 -8.08 -21.75 -6.76
C GLY A 44 -7.71 -21.48 -8.22
N SER A 45 -7.10 -20.33 -8.52
CA SER A 45 -6.72 -19.96 -9.89
C SER A 45 -5.56 -20.81 -10.44
N SER A 46 -5.33 -20.76 -11.75
CA SER A 46 -4.17 -21.37 -12.40
C SER A 46 -2.83 -20.87 -11.82
N PHE A 47 -2.78 -19.61 -11.37
CA PHE A 47 -1.62 -18.99 -10.73
C PHE A 47 -1.37 -19.44 -9.29
N SER A 48 -2.27 -20.26 -8.70
CA SER A 48 -2.06 -20.87 -7.38
C SER A 48 -1.03 -22.02 -7.39
N LYS A 49 -0.52 -22.37 -8.57
CA LYS A 49 0.57 -23.35 -8.75
C LYS A 49 1.70 -22.69 -9.55
N PHE A 50 2.92 -22.85 -9.05
CA PHE A 50 4.13 -22.43 -9.75
C PHE A 50 4.94 -23.69 -10.09
N LEU A 51 5.16 -23.96 -11.38
CA LEU A 51 5.81 -25.19 -11.87
C LEU A 51 5.14 -26.49 -11.35
N GLY A 52 3.80 -26.48 -11.24
CA GLY A 52 3.04 -27.61 -10.69
C GLY A 52 3.01 -27.69 -9.15
N ILE A 53 3.86 -26.93 -8.46
CA ILE A 53 3.94 -26.88 -7.00
C ILE A 53 2.95 -25.82 -6.47
N PRO A 54 2.09 -26.15 -5.50
CA PRO A 54 1.17 -25.18 -4.92
C PRO A 54 1.93 -24.04 -4.21
N VAL A 55 1.55 -22.80 -4.48
CA VAL A 55 2.23 -21.61 -3.94
C VAL A 55 2.22 -21.58 -2.42
N GLU A 56 1.15 -22.04 -1.77
CA GLU A 56 1.08 -22.14 -0.31
C GLU A 56 2.15 -23.07 0.30
N PHE A 57 2.62 -24.07 -0.45
CA PHE A 57 3.71 -24.95 -0.02
C PHE A 57 5.07 -24.26 -0.14
N LEU A 58 5.29 -23.54 -1.24
CA LEU A 58 6.49 -22.70 -1.40
C LEU A 58 6.56 -21.62 -0.30
N GLY A 59 5.42 -21.04 0.07
CA GLY A 59 5.33 -20.10 1.20
C GLY A 59 5.72 -20.73 2.54
N MET A 60 5.20 -21.92 2.86
CA MET A 60 5.61 -22.65 4.08
C MET A 60 7.12 -22.93 4.09
N LEU A 61 7.69 -23.36 2.96
CA LEU A 61 9.12 -23.64 2.85
C LEU A 61 9.94 -22.36 3.03
N TYR A 62 9.58 -21.27 2.35
CA TYR A 62 10.22 -19.97 2.47
C TYR A 62 10.23 -19.45 3.92
N TYR A 63 9.05 -19.39 4.55
CA TYR A 63 8.95 -18.89 5.94
C TYR A 63 9.61 -19.84 6.94
N GLY A 64 9.56 -21.15 6.71
CA GLY A 64 10.25 -22.14 7.53
C GLY A 64 11.78 -21.93 7.52
N ILE A 65 12.36 -21.68 6.34
CA ILE A 65 13.79 -21.37 6.21
C ILE A 65 14.12 -20.04 6.91
N LEU A 66 13.26 -19.02 6.82
CA LEU A 66 13.48 -17.76 7.54
C LEU A 66 13.44 -17.94 9.06
N VAL A 67 12.45 -18.67 9.60
CA VAL A 67 12.37 -18.96 11.04
C VAL A 67 13.61 -19.71 11.52
N ALA A 68 14.02 -20.77 10.81
CA ALA A 68 15.21 -21.53 11.17
C ALA A 68 16.50 -20.69 11.06
N GLY A 69 16.65 -19.96 9.95
CA GLY A 69 17.84 -19.15 9.67
C GLY A 69 18.03 -18.01 10.66
N TYR A 70 16.97 -17.25 10.96
CA TYR A 70 17.04 -16.19 11.98
C TYR A 70 17.10 -16.74 13.40
N GLY A 71 16.55 -17.93 13.67
CA GLY A 71 16.72 -18.64 14.94
C GLY A 71 18.18 -19.01 15.21
N VAL A 72 18.86 -19.54 14.19
CA VAL A 72 20.31 -19.80 14.25
C VAL A 72 21.10 -18.49 14.36
N ALA A 73 20.74 -17.46 13.59
CA ALA A 73 21.42 -16.16 13.65
C ALA A 73 21.30 -15.45 15.01
N LEU A 74 20.32 -15.79 15.85
CA LEU A 74 20.21 -15.28 17.23
C LEU A 74 21.25 -15.91 18.18
N THR A 75 21.70 -17.13 17.89
CA THR A 75 22.68 -17.88 18.71
C THR A 75 24.14 -17.63 18.32
N ILE A 76 24.38 -17.08 17.13
CA ILE A 76 25.71 -16.81 16.60
C ILE A 76 26.14 -15.38 16.95
N PRO A 77 27.39 -15.14 17.39
CA PRO A 77 27.88 -13.79 17.66
C PRO A 77 27.83 -12.89 16.42
N PRO A 78 27.56 -11.57 16.59
CA PRO A 78 27.48 -10.63 15.49
C PRO A 78 28.83 -10.55 14.76
N GLY A 79 28.90 -11.02 13.51
CA GLY A 79 30.13 -10.98 12.70
C GLY A 79 30.27 -12.10 11.66
N VAL A 80 29.50 -13.19 11.77
CA VAL A 80 29.49 -14.25 10.74
C VAL A 80 28.57 -13.84 9.58
N ASN A 81 29.12 -13.08 8.63
CA ASN A 81 28.37 -12.43 7.55
C ASN A 81 27.69 -13.40 6.54
N ARG A 82 28.03 -14.69 6.53
CA ARG A 82 27.54 -15.62 5.49
C ARG A 82 26.05 -15.95 5.65
N VAL A 83 25.60 -16.23 6.86
CA VAL A 83 24.20 -16.63 7.12
C VAL A 83 23.24 -15.46 6.84
N THR A 84 23.57 -14.27 7.31
CA THR A 84 22.77 -13.05 7.08
C THR A 84 22.76 -12.64 5.60
N SER A 85 23.87 -12.79 4.89
CA SER A 85 23.92 -12.53 3.44
C SER A 85 23.05 -13.50 2.64
N THR A 86 23.07 -14.80 2.96
CA THR A 86 22.20 -15.79 2.30
C THR A 86 20.72 -15.52 2.59
N LEU A 87 20.38 -15.16 3.83
CA LEU A 87 19.01 -14.81 4.20
C LEU A 87 18.54 -13.52 3.52
N LEU A 88 19.44 -12.56 3.26
CA LEU A 88 19.10 -11.36 2.50
C LEU A 88 18.73 -11.68 1.05
N ILE A 89 19.51 -12.55 0.39
CA ILE A 89 19.20 -13.01 -0.97
C ILE A 89 17.84 -13.72 -0.98
N LEU A 90 17.60 -14.60 -0.01
CA LEU A 90 16.35 -15.34 0.10
C LEU A 90 15.14 -14.43 0.32
N THR A 91 15.25 -13.44 1.23
CA THR A 91 14.19 -12.46 1.47
C THR A 91 13.90 -11.61 0.24
N THR A 92 14.92 -11.30 -0.57
CA THR A 92 14.74 -10.58 -1.83
C THR A 92 13.99 -11.40 -2.87
N ILE A 93 14.36 -12.67 -3.05
CA ILE A 93 13.65 -13.58 -3.95
C ILE A 93 12.18 -13.68 -3.51
N GLY A 94 11.93 -13.86 -2.21
CA GLY A 94 10.58 -13.88 -1.64
C GLY A 94 9.82 -12.59 -1.93
N PHE A 95 10.45 -11.44 -1.75
CA PHE A 95 9.86 -10.12 -2.04
C PHE A 95 9.48 -9.97 -3.52
N LEU A 96 10.39 -10.28 -4.45
CA LEU A 96 10.13 -10.21 -5.89
C LEU A 96 9.02 -11.17 -6.32
N PHE A 97 9.05 -12.40 -5.81
CA PHE A 97 8.01 -13.39 -6.09
C PHE A 97 6.64 -12.94 -5.54
N SER A 98 6.63 -12.35 -4.35
CA SER A 98 5.41 -11.79 -3.77
C SER A 98 4.88 -10.61 -4.57
N LEU A 99 5.76 -9.78 -5.13
CA LEU A 99 5.38 -8.66 -5.99
C LEU A 99 4.73 -9.17 -7.28
N TYR A 100 5.33 -10.19 -7.91
CA TYR A 100 4.78 -10.88 -9.08
C TYR A 100 3.35 -11.41 -8.82
N LEU A 101 3.14 -12.10 -7.70
CA LEU A 101 1.82 -12.65 -7.37
C LEU A 101 0.78 -11.55 -7.06
N THR A 102 1.21 -10.44 -6.46
CA THR A 102 0.34 -9.28 -6.24
C THR A 102 -0.04 -8.63 -7.58
N PHE A 103 0.90 -8.50 -8.50
CA PHE A 103 0.66 -7.97 -9.85
C PHE A 103 -0.37 -8.79 -10.63
N ILE A 104 -0.27 -10.11 -10.59
CA ILE A 104 -1.25 -11.03 -11.21
C ILE A 104 -2.64 -10.90 -10.59
N GLN A 105 -2.73 -10.74 -9.26
CA GLN A 105 -4.00 -10.53 -8.57
C GLN A 105 -4.72 -9.27 -9.06
N VAL A 106 -3.97 -8.19 -9.26
CA VAL A 106 -4.50 -6.89 -9.67
C VAL A 106 -4.94 -6.90 -11.14
N ILE A 107 -4.05 -7.34 -12.05
CA ILE A 107 -4.26 -7.13 -13.48
C ILE A 107 -5.01 -8.28 -14.13
N THR A 108 -4.57 -9.51 -13.86
CA THR A 108 -5.09 -10.70 -14.54
C THR A 108 -6.36 -11.20 -13.88
N LEU A 109 -6.35 -11.33 -12.55
CA LEU A 109 -7.48 -11.91 -11.81
C LEU A 109 -8.55 -10.89 -11.43
N ARG A 110 -8.19 -9.59 -11.32
CA ARG A 110 -9.05 -8.50 -10.84
C ARG A 110 -9.80 -8.86 -9.54
N LYS A 111 -9.13 -9.63 -8.67
CA LYS A 111 -9.69 -10.16 -7.41
C LYS A 111 -8.62 -10.12 -6.34
N PHE A 112 -9.00 -9.71 -5.14
CA PHE A 112 -8.10 -9.60 -4.00
C PHE A 112 -8.25 -10.77 -3.03
N CYS A 113 -7.09 -11.24 -2.55
CA CYS A 113 -7.02 -12.19 -1.46
C CYS A 113 -6.34 -11.53 -0.25
N THR A 114 -7.11 -11.32 0.82
CA THR A 114 -6.61 -10.70 2.06
C THR A 114 -5.41 -11.46 2.64
N TRP A 115 -5.48 -12.78 2.68
CA TRP A 115 -4.39 -13.61 3.22
C TRP A 115 -3.10 -13.51 2.39
N CYS A 116 -3.23 -13.47 1.06
CA CYS A 116 -2.08 -13.27 0.17
C CYS A 116 -1.47 -11.88 0.33
N LEU A 117 -2.31 -10.83 0.47
CA LEU A 117 -1.85 -9.46 0.72
C LEU A 117 -1.15 -9.31 2.07
N ILE A 118 -1.66 -9.95 3.13
CA ILE A 118 -0.98 -9.97 4.44
C ILE A 118 0.36 -10.71 4.33
N SER A 119 0.40 -11.87 3.68
CA SER A 119 1.67 -12.59 3.42
C SER A 119 2.66 -11.73 2.62
N ALA A 120 2.17 -10.98 1.63
CA ALA A 120 2.99 -10.06 0.88
C ALA A 120 3.58 -8.97 1.79
N ALA A 121 2.76 -8.34 2.62
CA ALA A 121 3.21 -7.34 3.58
C ALA A 121 4.24 -7.88 4.57
N ILE A 122 4.05 -9.11 5.07
CA ILE A 122 5.02 -9.78 5.97
C ILE A 122 6.36 -9.99 5.26
N THR A 123 6.35 -10.56 4.06
CA THR A 123 7.56 -10.79 3.25
C THR A 123 8.29 -9.47 2.97
N THR A 124 7.56 -8.44 2.57
CA THR A 124 8.09 -7.10 2.30
C THR A 124 8.72 -6.47 3.54
N THR A 125 8.03 -6.53 4.69
CA THR A 125 8.57 -5.99 5.95
C THR A 125 9.81 -6.76 6.39
N SER A 126 9.81 -8.09 6.23
CA SER A 126 10.95 -8.95 6.58
C SER A 126 12.17 -8.64 5.72
N PHE A 127 11.98 -8.36 4.42
CA PHE A 127 13.04 -7.90 3.53
C PHE A 127 13.63 -6.56 3.98
N PHE A 128 12.82 -5.55 4.32
CA PHE A 128 13.34 -4.28 4.83
C PHE A 128 14.12 -4.44 6.13
N LEU A 129 13.57 -5.19 7.09
CA LEU A 129 14.26 -5.46 8.34
C LEU A 129 15.58 -6.22 8.11
N ALA A 130 15.62 -7.16 7.16
CA ALA A 130 16.85 -7.86 6.79
C ALA A 130 17.92 -6.90 6.25
N LEU A 131 17.53 -5.92 5.44
CA LEU A 131 18.44 -4.90 4.90
C LEU A 131 19.11 -4.07 6.00
N PHE A 132 18.36 -3.71 7.06
CA PHE A 132 18.92 -2.95 8.18
C PHE A 132 19.99 -3.73 8.97
N THR A 133 19.98 -5.07 8.92
CA THR A 133 20.89 -5.91 9.70
C THR A 133 22.20 -6.25 9.00
N GLY A 134 22.22 -6.21 7.66
CA GLY A 134 23.36 -6.59 6.84
C GLY A 134 24.00 -5.39 6.13
N THR A 135 24.07 -4.21 6.76
CA THR A 135 24.42 -2.93 6.11
C THR A 135 25.67 -2.97 5.23
N SER A 136 26.69 -3.76 5.58
CA SER A 136 27.92 -3.94 4.79
C SER A 136 27.73 -4.63 3.44
N VAL A 137 26.69 -5.46 3.28
CA VAL A 137 26.37 -6.20 2.05
C VAL A 137 25.04 -5.72 1.43
N ALA A 138 24.15 -5.18 2.26
CA ALA A 138 22.82 -4.73 1.88
C ALA A 138 22.85 -3.49 0.98
N ILE A 139 23.71 -2.52 1.27
CA ILE A 139 23.82 -1.29 0.47
C ILE A 139 24.22 -1.59 -0.98
N PRO A 140 25.33 -2.30 -1.27
CA PRO A 140 25.70 -2.59 -2.66
C PRO A 140 24.67 -3.47 -3.39
N TYR A 141 24.00 -4.37 -2.66
CA TYR A 141 22.93 -5.19 -3.23
C TYR A 141 21.68 -4.37 -3.58
N LEU A 142 21.26 -3.44 -2.72
CA LEU A 142 20.16 -2.51 -3.00
C LEU A 142 20.47 -1.59 -4.17
N GLN A 143 21.72 -1.12 -4.29
CA GLN A 143 22.16 -0.30 -5.40
C GLN A 143 22.04 -1.06 -6.74
N LEU A 144 22.30 -2.37 -6.76
CA LEU A 144 22.08 -3.21 -7.94
C LEU A 144 20.59 -3.29 -8.33
N LEU A 145 19.68 -3.29 -7.36
CA LEU A 145 18.23 -3.38 -7.56
C LEU A 145 17.53 -2.02 -7.75
N PHE A 146 18.26 -0.92 -7.58
CA PHE A 146 17.76 0.43 -7.77
C PHE A 146 16.88 0.64 -9.01
N PRO A 147 17.27 0.21 -10.23
CA PRO A 147 16.42 0.44 -11.42
C PRO A 147 15.06 -0.24 -11.31
N ILE A 148 14.97 -1.41 -10.68
CA ILE A 148 13.71 -2.15 -10.50
C ILE A 148 12.80 -1.38 -9.53
N PHE A 149 13.33 -0.92 -8.39
CA PHE A 149 12.57 -0.11 -7.43
C PHE A 149 12.13 1.22 -8.03
N SER A 150 12.97 1.85 -8.85
CA SER A 150 12.64 3.09 -9.56
C SER A 150 11.46 2.88 -10.52
N ILE A 151 11.50 1.85 -11.37
CA ILE A 151 10.40 1.51 -12.27
C ILE A 151 9.10 1.22 -11.50
N LEU A 152 9.18 0.40 -10.45
CA LEU A 152 8.03 0.08 -9.59
C LEU A 152 7.42 1.33 -8.96
N SER A 153 8.25 2.27 -8.49
CA SER A 153 7.82 3.55 -7.94
C SER A 153 7.03 4.35 -8.99
N TYR A 154 7.58 4.55 -10.19
CA TYR A 154 6.91 5.33 -11.24
C TYR A 154 5.61 4.69 -11.73
N VAL A 155 5.61 3.38 -11.97
CA VAL A 155 4.40 2.66 -12.40
C VAL A 155 3.31 2.75 -11.32
N SER A 156 3.68 2.53 -10.05
CA SER A 156 2.74 2.61 -8.93
C SER A 156 2.17 4.02 -8.77
N LEU A 157 3.00 5.05 -8.92
CA LEU A 157 2.56 6.44 -8.89
C LEU A 157 1.54 6.73 -9.99
N GLY A 158 1.81 6.29 -11.23
CA GLY A 158 0.88 6.44 -12.35
C GLY A 158 -0.47 5.76 -12.11
N VAL A 159 -0.47 4.51 -11.63
CA VAL A 159 -1.69 3.78 -11.27
C VAL A 159 -2.47 4.49 -10.16
N CYS A 160 -1.79 4.98 -9.13
CA CYS A 160 -2.43 5.66 -8.00
C CYS A 160 -3.06 6.98 -8.41
N ILE A 161 -2.38 7.80 -9.21
CA ILE A 161 -2.93 9.08 -9.68
C ILE A 161 -4.15 8.83 -10.57
N GLY A 162 -4.06 7.90 -11.52
CA GLY A 162 -5.20 7.54 -12.37
C GLY A 162 -6.40 7.07 -11.55
N GLY A 163 -6.18 6.17 -10.58
CA GLY A 163 -7.23 5.73 -9.67
C GLY A 163 -7.79 6.86 -8.81
N ALA A 164 -6.93 7.71 -8.24
CA ALA A 164 -7.34 8.82 -7.39
C ALA A 164 -8.21 9.83 -8.16
N THR A 165 -7.86 10.15 -9.41
CA THR A 165 -8.64 11.07 -10.24
C THR A 165 -10.01 10.49 -10.60
N ILE A 166 -10.07 9.21 -10.99
CA ILE A 166 -11.35 8.55 -11.33
C ILE A 166 -12.25 8.44 -10.09
N SER A 167 -11.69 7.98 -8.97
CA SER A 167 -12.45 7.86 -7.71
C SER A 167 -12.93 9.22 -7.22
N PHE A 168 -12.11 10.28 -7.32
CA PHE A 168 -12.50 11.64 -6.98
C PHE A 168 -13.63 12.15 -7.89
N ALA A 169 -13.58 11.87 -9.19
CA ALA A 169 -14.63 12.27 -10.14
C ALA A 169 -15.97 11.56 -9.85
N LEU A 170 -15.96 10.24 -9.62
CA LEU A 170 -17.15 9.48 -9.24
C LEU A 170 -17.73 9.95 -7.91
N PHE A 171 -16.85 10.18 -6.93
CA PHE A 171 -17.24 10.69 -5.63
C PHE A 171 -17.86 12.09 -5.72
N PHE A 172 -17.30 12.95 -6.56
CA PHE A 172 -17.83 14.28 -6.81
C PHE A 172 -19.21 14.25 -7.51
N GLN A 173 -19.38 13.38 -8.51
CA GLN A 173 -20.69 13.17 -9.13
C GLN A 173 -21.73 12.76 -8.10
N PHE A 174 -21.41 11.78 -7.25
CA PHE A 174 -22.28 11.34 -6.16
C PHE A 174 -22.63 12.46 -5.17
N LEU A 175 -21.67 13.32 -4.81
CA LEU A 175 -21.93 14.45 -3.91
C LEU A 175 -22.83 15.54 -4.52
N ARG A 176 -22.96 15.55 -5.86
CA ARG A 176 -23.81 16.49 -6.60
C ARG A 176 -25.23 15.98 -6.79
N ASP A 177 -25.42 14.70 -7.12
CA ASP A 177 -26.73 14.11 -7.45
C ASP A 177 -27.36 13.27 -6.32
N PHE A 178 -26.59 12.96 -5.26
CA PHE A 178 -26.98 12.13 -4.12
C PHE A 178 -27.47 10.73 -4.48
N ARG A 179 -27.07 10.21 -5.64
CA ARG A 179 -27.45 8.87 -6.09
C ARG A 179 -26.19 8.17 -6.58
N ILE A 180 -25.95 6.97 -6.05
CA ILE A 180 -24.92 6.08 -6.56
C ILE A 180 -25.60 4.78 -7.00
N SER A 181 -25.29 4.33 -8.20
CA SER A 181 -25.70 3.00 -8.65
C SER A 181 -24.88 1.91 -7.95
N ASN A 182 -25.38 0.68 -7.91
CA ASN A 182 -24.62 -0.44 -7.33
C ASN A 182 -23.29 -0.66 -8.08
N ASP A 183 -23.31 -0.51 -9.41
CA ASP A 183 -22.14 -0.70 -10.27
C ASP A 183 -21.08 0.39 -10.04
N GLU A 184 -21.50 1.64 -9.81
CA GLU A 184 -20.61 2.75 -9.44
C GLU A 184 -19.98 2.53 -8.08
N ALA A 185 -20.76 2.10 -7.08
CA ALA A 185 -20.26 1.81 -5.75
C ALA A 185 -19.24 0.65 -5.75
N GLU A 186 -19.51 -0.40 -6.54
CA GLU A 186 -18.58 -1.51 -6.72
C GLU A 186 -17.30 -1.07 -7.45
N SER A 187 -17.44 -0.29 -8.53
CA SER A 187 -16.30 0.27 -9.27
C SER A 187 -15.42 1.15 -8.37
N LEU A 188 -16.03 2.03 -7.58
CA LEU A 188 -15.34 2.91 -6.65
C LEU A 188 -14.60 2.12 -5.56
N LYS A 189 -15.21 1.05 -5.04
CA LYS A 189 -14.53 0.14 -4.09
C LYS A 189 -13.30 -0.52 -4.71
N ASN A 190 -13.44 -1.07 -5.92
CA ASN A 190 -12.33 -1.73 -6.63
C ASN A 190 -11.19 -0.74 -6.94
N ILE A 191 -11.52 0.51 -7.29
CA ILE A 191 -10.53 1.58 -7.50
C ILE A 191 -9.82 1.94 -6.20
N PHE A 192 -10.52 2.08 -5.07
CA PHE A 192 -9.87 2.35 -3.79
C PHE A 192 -8.92 1.22 -3.38
N GLU A 193 -9.32 -0.03 -3.56
CA GLU A 193 -8.43 -1.19 -3.31
C GLU A 193 -7.19 -1.12 -4.21
N LEU A 194 -7.35 -0.78 -5.49
CA LEU A 194 -6.24 -0.57 -6.43
C LEU A 194 -5.25 0.51 -5.95
N ILE A 195 -5.76 1.67 -5.54
CA ILE A 195 -4.95 2.79 -5.06
C ILE A 195 -4.19 2.40 -3.80
N TRP A 196 -4.82 1.72 -2.85
CA TRP A 196 -4.16 1.31 -1.61
C TRP A 196 -2.99 0.34 -1.85
N MET A 197 -3.12 -0.62 -2.76
CA MET A 197 -1.99 -1.49 -3.08
C MET A 197 -0.89 -0.76 -3.84
N GLY A 198 -1.26 0.07 -4.82
CA GLY A 198 -0.28 0.90 -5.54
C GLY A 198 0.48 1.81 -4.57
N PHE A 199 -0.20 2.37 -3.57
CA PHE A 199 0.41 3.20 -2.54
C PHE A 199 1.38 2.40 -1.66
N VAL A 200 1.04 1.16 -1.28
CA VAL A 200 1.98 0.28 -0.57
C VAL A 200 3.23 -0.01 -1.41
N ILE A 201 3.07 -0.36 -2.70
CA ILE A 201 4.21 -0.61 -3.58
C ILE A 201 5.06 0.66 -3.74
N LEU A 202 4.42 1.83 -3.83
CA LEU A 202 5.09 3.12 -3.88
C LEU A 202 5.92 3.38 -2.61
N LEU A 203 5.33 3.21 -1.42
CA LEU A 203 6.02 3.37 -0.12
C LEU A 203 7.23 2.45 0.00
N VAL A 204 7.04 1.18 -0.33
CA VAL A 204 8.07 0.13 -0.31
C VAL A 204 9.21 0.49 -1.25
N SER A 205 8.89 0.83 -2.50
CA SER A 205 9.92 1.16 -3.49
C SER A 205 10.73 2.40 -3.09
N ASN A 206 10.09 3.44 -2.56
CA ASN A 206 10.78 4.65 -2.09
C ASN A 206 11.62 4.39 -0.83
N ALA A 207 11.14 3.54 0.10
CA ALA A 207 11.94 3.12 1.26
C ALA A 207 13.19 2.35 0.83
N ALA A 208 13.08 1.47 -0.17
CA ALA A 208 14.23 0.74 -0.71
C ALA A 208 15.26 1.68 -1.35
N ILE A 209 14.82 2.68 -2.10
CA ILE A 209 15.68 3.70 -2.71
C ILE A 209 16.40 4.53 -1.64
N PHE A 210 15.70 4.94 -0.58
CA PHE A 210 16.29 5.67 0.55
C PHE A 210 17.38 4.88 1.24
N LEU A 211 17.14 3.58 1.48
CA LEU A 211 18.12 2.70 2.11
C LEU A 211 19.32 2.41 1.19
N ALA A 212 19.13 2.41 -0.14
CA ALA A 212 20.21 2.23 -1.10
C ALA A 212 21.20 3.42 -1.12
N PHE A 213 20.71 4.64 -0.87
CA PHE A 213 21.49 5.88 -0.96
C PHE A 213 21.19 6.83 0.20
N THR A 214 21.29 6.34 1.44
CA THR A 214 20.92 7.11 2.63
C THR A 214 21.73 8.39 2.77
N SER A 215 23.03 8.37 2.46
CA SER A 215 23.88 9.57 2.51
C SER A 215 23.41 10.68 1.58
N THR A 216 22.78 10.33 0.45
CA THR A 216 22.28 11.28 -0.55
C THR A 216 20.89 11.78 -0.18
N TYR A 217 19.97 10.89 0.21
CA TYR A 217 18.56 11.25 0.41
C TYR A 217 18.20 11.71 1.83
N ASN A 218 19.04 11.47 2.84
CA ASN A 218 18.75 11.87 4.22
C ASN A 218 18.64 13.39 4.42
N GLN A 219 19.26 14.18 3.53
CA GLN A 219 19.19 15.64 3.54
C GLN A 219 18.53 16.21 2.28
N ASP A 220 17.97 15.36 1.41
CA ASP A 220 17.31 15.81 0.19
C ASP A 220 15.93 16.41 0.50
N PRO A 221 15.72 17.73 0.29
CA PRO A 221 14.46 18.41 0.58
C PRO A 221 13.25 17.80 -0.13
N ILE A 222 13.44 17.34 -1.36
CA ILE A 222 12.40 16.75 -2.19
C ILE A 222 11.98 15.40 -1.62
N PHE A 223 12.95 14.54 -1.30
CA PHE A 223 12.67 13.22 -0.72
C PHE A 223 11.95 13.31 0.63
N ILE A 224 12.40 14.20 1.52
CA ILE A 224 11.78 14.40 2.83
C ILE A 224 10.33 14.88 2.68
N THR A 225 10.09 15.83 1.78
CA THR A 225 8.73 16.36 1.58
C THR A 225 7.80 15.34 0.92
N LYS A 226 8.30 14.46 0.03
CA LYS A 226 7.53 13.29 -0.45
C LYS A 226 7.12 12.39 0.70
N GLY A 227 8.04 12.11 1.62
CA GLY A 227 7.76 11.34 2.84
C GLY A 227 6.65 11.97 3.68
N ALA A 228 6.71 13.29 3.93
CA ALA A 228 5.65 14.02 4.63
C ALA A 228 4.29 13.94 3.88
N THR A 229 4.32 14.06 2.55
CA THR A 229 3.13 13.97 1.70
C THR A 229 2.50 12.57 1.76
N PHE A 230 3.31 11.51 1.84
CA PHE A 230 2.82 10.15 2.03
C PHE A 230 2.08 9.95 3.35
N ILE A 231 2.52 10.60 4.44
CA ILE A 231 1.80 10.54 5.72
C ILE A 231 0.41 11.16 5.58
N VAL A 232 0.31 12.31 4.91
CA VAL A 232 -0.98 12.96 4.62
C VAL A 232 -1.87 12.07 3.74
N LEU A 233 -1.33 11.44 2.70
CA LEU A 233 -2.07 10.49 1.86
C LEU A 233 -2.61 9.30 2.65
N LEU A 234 -1.81 8.74 3.55
CA LEU A 234 -2.20 7.60 4.38
C LEU A 234 -3.37 7.98 5.30
N ILE A 235 -3.25 9.12 6.00
CA ILE A 235 -4.28 9.60 6.94
C ILE A 235 -5.57 9.97 6.19
N SER A 236 -5.47 10.80 5.16
CA SER A 236 -6.64 11.28 4.40
C SER A 236 -7.34 10.14 3.65
N GLY A 237 -6.58 9.25 3.01
CA GLY A 237 -7.11 8.08 2.31
C GLY A 237 -7.81 7.10 3.28
N TRP A 238 -7.23 6.89 4.47
CA TRP A 238 -7.83 6.00 5.47
C TRP A 238 -9.17 6.54 5.96
N PHE A 239 -9.19 7.83 6.29
CA PHE A 239 -10.41 8.50 6.76
C PHE A 239 -11.50 8.51 5.68
N LEU A 240 -11.14 8.81 4.43
CA LEU A 240 -12.10 8.84 3.32
C LEU A 240 -12.70 7.45 3.05
N ASN A 241 -11.88 6.40 2.98
CA ASN A 241 -12.32 5.05 2.61
C ASN A 241 -13.06 4.32 3.74
N PHE A 242 -12.56 4.39 4.99
CA PHE A 242 -13.15 3.62 6.10
C PHE A 242 -14.24 4.38 6.85
N HIS A 243 -14.23 5.71 6.84
CA HIS A 243 -15.10 6.50 7.70
C HIS A 243 -16.15 7.32 6.95
N ILE A 244 -15.79 7.91 5.80
CA ILE A 244 -16.68 8.77 5.01
C ILE A 244 -17.49 7.93 4.01
N ALA A 245 -16.82 7.18 3.13
CA ALA A 245 -17.46 6.46 2.03
C ALA A 245 -18.57 5.48 2.49
N PRO A 246 -18.38 4.63 3.53
CA PRO A 246 -19.41 3.67 3.94
C PRO A 246 -20.68 4.37 4.45
N ARG A 247 -20.52 5.49 5.17
CA ARG A 247 -21.64 6.29 5.69
C ARG A 247 -22.41 6.99 4.58
N LEU A 248 -21.71 7.43 3.54
CA LEU A 248 -22.33 8.06 2.36
C LEU A 248 -23.17 7.06 1.56
N PHE A 249 -22.66 5.85 1.32
CA PHE A 249 -23.41 4.82 0.61
C PHE A 249 -24.65 4.39 1.39
N ASP A 250 -24.54 4.20 2.71
CA ASP A 250 -25.70 3.83 3.54
C ASP A 250 -26.83 4.87 3.45
N ILE A 251 -26.49 6.16 3.42
CA ILE A 251 -27.48 7.25 3.25
C ILE A 251 -28.16 7.21 1.88
N SER A 252 -27.44 6.87 0.81
CA SER A 252 -28.02 6.72 -0.54
C SER A 252 -29.09 5.63 -0.57
N PHE A 253 -28.84 4.50 0.08
CA PHE A 253 -29.74 3.34 0.10
C PHE A 253 -30.87 3.43 1.14
N ARG A 254 -30.81 4.36 2.11
CA ARG A 254 -31.85 4.55 3.14
C ARG A 254 -32.95 5.52 2.70
N ASN A 255 -34.20 5.10 2.86
CA ASN A 255 -35.40 5.82 2.40
C ASN A 255 -35.92 6.91 3.37
N ASN A 256 -35.19 7.25 4.44
CA ASN A 256 -35.73 8.07 5.54
C ASN A 256 -35.28 9.55 5.44
N GLN A 257 -36.17 10.45 5.02
CA GLN A 257 -35.83 11.79 4.53
C GLN A 257 -35.42 12.85 5.59
N LYS A 258 -35.95 12.82 6.82
CA LYS A 258 -35.70 13.90 7.81
C LYS A 258 -34.33 13.83 8.51
N GLN A 259 -33.82 12.62 8.77
CA GLN A 259 -32.46 12.42 9.31
C GLN A 259 -31.38 12.61 8.23
N LYS A 260 -31.80 12.62 6.96
CA LYS A 260 -30.99 12.76 5.75
C LYS A 260 -30.41 14.16 5.55
N LEU A 261 -30.89 15.21 6.24
CA LEU A 261 -30.50 16.60 5.92
C LEU A 261 -29.35 17.15 6.80
N SER A 262 -29.42 16.98 8.13
CA SER A 262 -28.44 17.58 9.06
C SER A 262 -27.12 16.80 9.13
N THR A 263 -27.20 15.47 9.30
CA THR A 263 -26.04 14.56 9.32
C THR A 263 -25.29 14.59 7.99
N PHE A 264 -26.04 14.74 6.89
CA PHE A 264 -25.50 14.77 5.54
C PHE A 264 -24.67 16.02 5.25
N ARG A 265 -25.14 17.21 5.66
CA ARG A 265 -24.40 18.46 5.42
C ARG A 265 -23.02 18.44 6.09
N SER A 266 -22.93 17.89 7.30
CA SER A 266 -21.63 17.69 7.98
C SER A 266 -20.77 16.68 7.23
N LEU A 267 -21.32 15.50 6.90
CA LEU A 267 -20.56 14.44 6.23
C LEU A 267 -20.05 14.86 4.85
N ARG A 268 -20.85 15.61 4.08
CA ARG A 268 -20.46 16.17 2.79
C ARG A 268 -19.30 17.17 2.93
N ARG A 269 -19.34 18.07 3.91
CA ARG A 269 -18.22 19.01 4.15
C ARG A 269 -16.91 18.29 4.42
N TRP A 270 -16.93 17.28 5.30
CA TRP A 270 -15.77 16.43 5.57
C TRP A 270 -15.30 15.67 4.33
N ALA A 271 -16.24 15.18 3.52
CA ALA A 271 -15.94 14.50 2.26
C ALA A 271 -15.18 15.40 1.28
N PHE A 272 -15.59 16.67 1.16
CA PHE A 272 -14.93 17.68 0.33
C PHE A 272 -13.55 18.08 0.85
N THR A 273 -13.40 18.37 2.15
CA THR A 273 -12.09 18.77 2.71
C THR A 273 -11.07 17.65 2.60
N VAL A 274 -11.43 16.44 3.06
CA VAL A 274 -10.52 15.29 3.08
C VAL A 274 -10.24 14.80 1.66
N GLY A 275 -11.26 14.76 0.80
CA GLY A 275 -11.08 14.39 -0.61
C GLY A 275 -10.16 15.35 -1.36
N SER A 276 -10.27 16.66 -1.10
CA SER A 276 -9.37 17.65 -1.68
C SER A 276 -7.94 17.49 -1.20
N ALA A 277 -7.72 17.34 0.11
CA ALA A 277 -6.37 17.10 0.66
C ALA A 277 -5.74 15.83 0.07
N TRP A 278 -6.55 14.78 -0.14
CA TRP A 278 -6.10 13.52 -0.72
C TRP A 278 -5.69 13.67 -2.19
N ILE A 279 -6.52 14.28 -3.04
CA ILE A 279 -6.19 14.47 -4.47
C ILE A 279 -5.01 15.43 -4.65
N VAL A 280 -4.98 16.54 -3.90
CA VAL A 280 -3.87 17.50 -3.88
C VAL A 280 -2.55 16.81 -3.55
N SER A 281 -2.55 15.92 -2.56
CA SER A 281 -1.35 15.21 -2.14
C SER A 281 -0.85 14.24 -3.21
N TRP A 282 -1.73 13.57 -3.95
CA TRP A 282 -1.31 12.72 -5.08
C TRP A 282 -0.61 13.50 -6.19
N TYR A 283 -1.19 14.64 -6.58
CA TYR A 283 -0.55 15.50 -7.58
C TYR A 283 0.71 16.19 -7.04
N ALA A 284 0.78 16.50 -5.74
CA ALA A 284 2.02 17.01 -5.13
C ALA A 284 3.15 15.98 -5.23
N VAL A 285 2.91 14.69 -4.95
CA VAL A 285 3.93 13.64 -5.15
C VAL A 285 4.39 13.57 -6.60
N LEU A 286 3.47 13.69 -7.57
CA LEU A 286 3.82 13.73 -9.00
C LEU A 286 4.75 14.90 -9.32
N LEU A 287 4.38 16.10 -8.88
CA LEU A 287 5.17 17.31 -9.11
C LEU A 287 6.56 17.19 -8.47
N LEU A 288 6.65 16.72 -7.22
CA LEU A 288 7.92 16.46 -6.53
C LEU A 288 8.75 15.38 -7.24
N THR A 289 8.13 14.50 -8.02
CA THR A 289 8.81 13.43 -8.74
C THR A 289 9.36 13.88 -10.09
N ILE A 290 8.70 14.82 -10.74
CA ILE A 290 9.13 15.40 -12.03
C ILE A 290 9.99 16.65 -11.82
N ALA A 291 9.91 17.27 -10.64
CA ALA A 291 10.66 18.47 -10.30
C ALA A 291 12.16 18.26 -10.59
N PRO A 292 12.80 19.18 -11.35
CA PRO A 292 14.23 19.11 -11.55
C PRO A 292 14.95 19.22 -10.21
N ALA A 293 16.20 18.76 -10.14
CA ALA A 293 17.05 18.94 -8.98
C ALA A 293 17.37 20.44 -8.82
N VAL A 294 16.47 21.16 -8.16
CA VAL A 294 16.62 22.57 -7.80
C VAL A 294 17.06 22.63 -6.35
N ILE A 295 18.02 23.50 -6.06
CA ILE A 295 18.44 23.80 -4.68
C ILE A 295 17.33 24.66 -4.07
N VAL A 296 16.34 24.00 -3.47
CA VAL A 296 15.25 24.64 -2.72
C VAL A 296 15.33 24.16 -1.29
N ASP A 297 15.19 25.08 -0.34
CA ASP A 297 15.23 24.74 1.07
C ASP A 297 14.03 23.86 1.48
N LEU A 298 14.26 22.93 2.41
CA LEU A 298 13.22 22.02 2.93
C LEU A 298 12.00 22.77 3.45
N TRP A 299 12.22 23.84 4.20
CA TRP A 299 11.14 24.63 4.79
C TRP A 299 10.30 25.32 3.72
N GLU A 300 10.94 25.85 2.67
CA GLU A 300 10.22 26.43 1.55
C GLU A 300 9.31 25.39 0.87
N LEU A 301 9.84 24.21 0.58
CA LEU A 301 9.07 23.13 -0.05
C LEU A 301 7.87 22.69 0.79
N LEU A 302 8.06 22.56 2.11
CA LEU A 302 6.99 22.24 3.05
C LEU A 302 5.94 23.35 3.12
N THR A 303 6.34 24.63 3.10
CA THR A 303 5.40 25.75 3.08
C THR A 303 4.60 25.80 1.78
N TYR A 304 5.23 25.53 0.63
CA TYR A 304 4.50 25.42 -0.63
C TYR A 304 3.48 24.28 -0.60
N TYR A 305 3.85 23.12 -0.06
CA TYR A 305 2.92 22.00 0.08
C TYR A 305 1.74 22.32 1.02
N LEU A 306 2.00 22.94 2.19
CA LEU A 306 0.95 23.38 3.10
C LEU A 306 0.04 24.43 2.47
N ALA A 307 0.59 25.39 1.72
CA ALA A 307 -0.19 26.37 0.98
C ALA A 307 -1.10 25.68 -0.06
N LEU A 308 -0.60 24.66 -0.76
CA LEU A 308 -1.37 23.88 -1.73
C LEU A 308 -2.54 23.14 -1.06
N LEU A 309 -2.32 22.56 0.12
CA LEU A 309 -3.39 21.95 0.92
C LEU A 309 -4.44 22.96 1.38
N LEU A 310 -4.01 24.14 1.84
CA LEU A 310 -4.91 25.22 2.27
C LEU A 310 -5.77 25.73 1.11
N VAL A 311 -5.15 26.01 -0.03
CA VAL A 311 -5.86 26.46 -1.24
C VAL A 311 -6.85 25.38 -1.70
N GLY A 312 -6.42 24.12 -1.75
CA GLY A 312 -7.31 23.00 -2.08
C GLY A 312 -8.52 22.93 -1.14
N GLY A 313 -8.28 23.03 0.17
CA GLY A 313 -9.34 23.06 1.18
C GLY A 313 -10.34 24.21 1.00
N ILE A 314 -9.85 25.44 0.77
CA ILE A 314 -10.69 26.63 0.57
C ILE A 314 -11.54 26.49 -0.70
N VAL A 315 -10.91 26.11 -1.82
CA VAL A 315 -11.60 25.89 -3.10
C VAL A 315 -12.67 24.81 -2.95
N SER A 316 -12.34 23.72 -2.26
CA SER A 316 -13.26 22.62 -2.00
C SER A 316 -14.47 23.06 -1.15
N GLN A 317 -14.26 23.91 -0.13
CA GLN A 317 -15.37 24.48 0.65
C GLN A 317 -16.24 25.45 -0.15
N PHE A 318 -15.63 26.29 -0.99
CA PHE A 318 -16.38 27.18 -1.87
C PHE A 318 -17.27 26.38 -2.84
N ILE A 319 -16.72 25.30 -3.41
CA ILE A 319 -17.44 24.37 -4.26
C ILE A 319 -18.60 23.71 -3.49
N GLU A 320 -18.37 23.20 -2.28
CA GLU A 320 -19.42 22.58 -1.44
C GLU A 320 -20.59 23.54 -1.20
N GLN A 321 -20.31 24.81 -0.90
CA GLN A 321 -21.34 25.82 -0.63
C GLN A 321 -22.19 26.14 -1.85
N HIS A 322 -21.60 26.11 -3.06
CA HIS A 322 -22.33 26.37 -4.29
C HIS A 322 -23.29 25.23 -4.64
N TYR A 323 -22.86 23.98 -4.41
CA TYR A 323 -23.69 22.77 -4.62
C TYR A 323 -24.63 22.46 -3.44
N ALA A 324 -24.50 23.16 -2.32
CA ALA A 324 -25.38 23.01 -1.16
C ALA A 324 -26.75 23.68 -1.31
N LYS A 325 -26.91 24.53 -2.33
CA LYS A 325 -28.13 25.23 -2.68
C LYS A 325 -28.98 24.38 -3.61
#